data_AF-A0A1Q6DW27-F1
#
_entry.id   AF-A0A1Q6DW27-F1
#
_cell.length_a   1.000
_cell.length_b   1.000
_cell.length_c   1.000
_cell.angle_alpha   90.00
_cell.angle_beta   90.00
_cell.angle_gamma   90.00
#
_symmetry.space_group_name_H-M   'P 1'
#
loop_
_entity.id
_entity.type
_entity.pdbx_description
1 polymer ?
#
loop_
_entity_poly.entity_id
_entity_poly.type
_entity_poly.pdbx_seq_one_letter_code
_entity_poly.pdbx_strand_id
1 'polypeptide(L)'
;MMTKTETETETETITVAYQVSVSSRITRRKTTILEDIINRFPKIVQWILTIYYKEKMDFSEDSIAHSRKRVKELVYPNKNRDTQYNCKGAVHGHHSHFYDTAITESIQKWSSFRAW
;
A
#
# COMPACT_ATOMS: atom_id res chain seq x y z
N MET A 1 62.44 -17.83 20.42
CA MET A 1 61.34 -17.58 21.37
C MET A 1 61.56 -16.18 21.93
N MET A 2 60.67 -15.20 21.83
CA MET A 2 59.21 -15.21 21.68
C MET A 2 58.77 -14.13 20.69
N THR A 3 57.85 -14.49 19.81
CA THR A 3 57.04 -13.59 18.98
C THR A 3 56.03 -12.87 19.87
N LYS A 4 56.03 -11.53 19.86
CA LYS A 4 54.93 -10.72 20.40
C LYS A 4 53.84 -10.65 19.33
N THR A 5 52.70 -11.25 19.61
CA THR A 5 51.50 -11.13 18.80
C THR A 5 50.70 -9.96 19.37
N GLU A 6 50.61 -8.86 18.62
CA GLU A 6 49.67 -7.77 18.90
C GLU A 6 48.29 -8.22 18.45
N THR A 7 47.39 -8.41 19.42
CA THR A 7 45.98 -8.71 19.16
C THR A 7 45.26 -7.37 18.98
N GLU A 8 45.11 -6.92 17.74
CA GLU A 8 44.20 -5.83 17.41
C GLU A 8 42.77 -6.29 17.74
N THR A 9 42.13 -5.59 18.68
CA THR A 9 40.74 -5.84 19.02
C THR A 9 39.90 -4.94 18.13
N GLU A 10 39.52 -5.44 16.95
CA GLU A 10 38.52 -4.80 16.10
C GLU A 10 37.23 -4.66 16.91
N THR A 11 36.91 -3.43 17.28
CA THR A 11 35.65 -3.11 17.93
C THR A 11 34.61 -3.01 16.82
N GLU A 12 33.90 -4.11 16.53
CA GLU A 12 32.74 -4.08 15.65
C GLU A 12 31.70 -3.13 16.23
N THR A 13 31.55 -1.97 15.60
CA THR A 13 30.52 -0.99 15.94
C THR A 13 29.16 -1.58 15.52
N ILE A 14 28.51 -2.32 16.42
CA ILE A 14 27.15 -2.81 16.21
C ILE A 14 26.22 -1.59 16.15
N THR A 15 25.80 -1.22 14.95
CA THR A 15 24.76 -0.23 14.73
C THR A 15 23.44 -0.79 15.23
N VAL A 16 23.10 -0.53 16.49
CA VAL A 16 21.81 -0.91 17.06
C VAL A 16 20.71 -0.18 16.29
N ALA A 17 19.90 -0.94 15.54
CA ALA A 17 18.76 -0.39 14.82
C ALA A 17 17.82 0.29 15.82
N TYR A 18 17.47 1.55 15.56
CA TYR A 18 16.58 2.32 16.42
C TYR A 18 15.22 1.62 16.54
N GLN A 19 14.93 1.05 17.71
CA GLN A 19 13.69 0.36 17.98
C GLN A 19 12.69 1.36 18.57
N VAL A 20 11.68 1.73 17.79
CA VAL A 20 10.62 2.64 18.24
C VAL A 20 9.73 1.89 19.24
N SER A 21 9.60 2.41 20.46
CA SER A 21 8.69 1.84 21.45
C SER A 21 7.25 1.98 20.98
N VAL A 22 6.64 0.84 20.62
CA VAL A 22 5.21 0.79 20.28
C VAL A 22 4.43 0.64 21.58
N SER A 23 3.44 1.51 21.79
CA SER A 23 2.55 1.39 22.96
C SER A 23 1.92 0.00 23.00
N SER A 24 2.06 -0.70 24.12
CA SER A 24 1.43 -2.00 24.37
C SER A 24 -0.10 -1.90 24.49
N ARG A 25 -0.65 -0.68 24.65
CA ARG A 25 -2.08 -0.44 24.83
C ARG A 25 -2.73 0.03 23.53
N ILE A 26 -3.35 -0.91 22.82
CA ILE A 26 -4.25 -0.60 21.71
C ILE A 26 -5.60 -0.19 22.29
N THR A 27 -6.10 0.98 21.92
CA THR A 27 -7.43 1.42 22.35
C THR A 27 -8.50 0.66 21.58
N ARG A 28 -9.66 0.40 22.20
CA ARG A 28 -10.81 -0.23 21.54
C ARG A 28 -11.14 0.42 20.19
N ARG A 29 -11.05 1.76 20.13
CA ARG A 29 -11.22 2.53 18.89
C ARG A 29 -10.23 2.13 17.78
N LYS A 30 -8.95 1.93 18.10
CA LYS A 30 -7.93 1.51 17.13
C LYS A 30 -8.19 0.08 16.63
N THR A 31 -8.62 -0.83 17.52
CA THR A 31 -9.00 -2.20 17.13
C THR A 31 -10.17 -2.20 16.17
N THR A 32 -11.25 -1.48 16.47
CA THR A 32 -12.42 -1.39 15.60
C THR A 32 -12.09 -0.79 14.23
N ILE A 33 -11.21 0.21 14.17
CA ILE A 33 -10.74 0.76 12.88
C ILE A 33 -9.94 -0.28 12.09
N LEU A 34 -9.06 -1.03 12.76
CA LEU A 34 -8.27 -2.07 12.10
C LEU A 34 -9.15 -3.21 11.56
N GLU A 35 -10.14 -3.66 12.34
CA GLU A 35 -11.11 -4.65 11.91
C GLU A 35 -11.92 -4.17 10.69
N ASP A 36 -12.37 -2.91 10.67
CA ASP A 36 -13.05 -2.33 9.50
C ASP A 36 -12.15 -2.34 8.25
N ILE A 37 -10.89 -1.92 8.42
CA ILE A 37 -9.87 -1.93 7.36
C ILE A 37 -9.66 -3.34 6.82
N ILE A 38 -9.43 -4.34 7.67
CA ILE A 38 -9.17 -5.74 7.28
C ILE A 38 -10.37 -6.30 6.50
N ASN A 39 -11.59 -6.00 6.94
CA ASN A 39 -12.80 -6.51 6.30
C ASN A 39 -13.15 -5.82 4.97
N ARG A 40 -12.77 -4.55 4.81
CA ARG A 40 -13.08 -3.75 3.61
C ARG A 40 -11.99 -3.82 2.54
N PHE A 41 -10.73 -3.94 2.94
CA PHE A 41 -9.60 -3.83 2.02
C PHE A 41 -9.66 -4.82 0.84
N PRO A 42 -9.88 -6.14 1.06
CA PRO A 42 -9.94 -7.09 -0.05
C PRO A 42 -11.08 -6.81 -1.02
N LYS A 43 -12.23 -6.34 -0.50
CA LYS A 43 -13.41 -5.99 -1.31
C LYS A 43 -13.14 -4.80 -2.22
N ILE A 44 -12.38 -3.81 -1.72
CA ILE A 44 -11.99 -2.64 -2.52
C ILE A 44 -10.98 -3.03 -3.60
N VAL A 45 -9.96 -3.83 -3.26
CA VAL A 45 -9.01 -4.35 -4.25
C VAL A 45 -9.75 -5.10 -5.36
N GLN A 46 -10.66 -6.02 -4.99
CA GLN A 46 -11.46 -6.78 -5.95
C GLN A 46 -12.36 -5.89 -6.81
N TRP A 47 -13.00 -4.88 -6.21
CA TRP A 47 -13.82 -3.93 -6.94
C TRP A 47 -13.00 -3.14 -7.96
N ILE A 48 -11.80 -2.67 -7.60
CA ILE A 48 -10.89 -1.97 -8.52
C ILE A 48 -10.43 -2.90 -9.65
N LEU A 49 -10.08 -4.16 -9.35
CA LEU A 49 -9.71 -5.14 -10.38
C LEU A 49 -10.85 -5.39 -11.39
N THR A 50 -12.11 -5.37 -10.91
CA THR A 50 -13.29 -5.48 -11.78
C THR A 50 -13.40 -4.31 -12.74
N ILE A 51 -13.05 -3.10 -12.29
CA ILE A 51 -13.00 -1.91 -13.14
C ILE A 51 -11.91 -2.06 -14.20
N TYR A 52 -10.72 -2.54 -13.83
CA TYR A 52 -9.62 -2.75 -14.79
C TYR A 52 -10.01 -3.70 -15.91
N TYR A 53 -10.70 -4.79 -15.56
CA TYR A 53 -11.25 -5.72 -16.55
C TYR A 53 -12.25 -5.05 -17.49
N LYS A 54 -13.23 -4.31 -16.94
CA LYS A 54 -14.27 -3.63 -17.74
C LYS A 54 -13.71 -2.56 -18.67
N GLU A 55 -12.77 -1.76 -18.18
CA GLU A 55 -12.13 -0.68 -18.91
C GLU A 55 -10.94 -1.15 -19.76
N LYS A 56 -10.66 -2.47 -19.79
CA LYS A 56 -9.52 -3.07 -20.49
C LYS A 56 -8.21 -2.35 -20.17
N MET A 57 -7.99 -2.03 -18.89
CA MET A 57 -6.81 -1.30 -18.46
C MET A 57 -5.55 -2.14 -18.63
N ASP A 58 -4.49 -1.47 -19.08
CA ASP A 58 -3.14 -2.00 -19.12
C ASP A 58 -2.18 -0.97 -18.50
N PHE A 59 -1.24 -1.48 -17.70
CA PHE A 59 -0.25 -0.70 -16.95
C PHE A 59 1.19 -1.13 -17.30
N SER A 60 1.39 -2.00 -18.29
CA SER A 60 2.70 -2.54 -18.66
C SER A 60 3.74 -1.47 -19.00
N GLU A 61 3.30 -0.36 -19.60
CA GLU A 61 4.16 0.74 -20.05
C GLU A 61 4.19 1.92 -19.06
N ASP A 62 3.36 1.87 -18.02
CA ASP A 62 3.16 2.98 -17.10
C ASP A 62 4.05 2.84 -15.86
N SER A 63 4.66 3.95 -15.43
CA SER A 63 5.23 4.01 -14.07
C SER A 63 4.12 3.81 -13.02
N ILE A 64 4.49 3.33 -11.83
CA ILE A 64 3.50 3.16 -10.74
C ILE A 64 2.80 4.47 -10.37
N ALA A 65 3.51 5.60 -10.45
CA ALA A 65 2.94 6.92 -10.20
C ALA A 65 1.89 7.30 -11.26
N HIS A 66 2.18 7.05 -12.53
CA HIS A 66 1.27 7.31 -13.64
C HIS A 66 0.03 6.40 -13.57
N SER A 67 0.25 5.11 -13.36
CA SER A 67 -0.82 4.11 -13.15
C SER A 67 -1.76 4.53 -12.02
N ARG A 68 -1.20 4.88 -10.85
CA ARG A 68 -1.99 5.35 -9.69
C ARG A 68 -2.80 6.59 -10.02
N LYS A 69 -2.23 7.56 -10.74
CA LYS A 69 -2.96 8.78 -11.15
C LYS A 69 -4.14 8.44 -12.07
N ARG A 70 -3.92 7.62 -13.08
CA ARG A 70 -4.95 7.20 -14.05
C ARG A 70 -6.10 6.46 -13.37
N VAL A 71 -5.79 5.56 -12.43
CA VAL A 71 -6.81 4.87 -11.63
C VAL A 71 -7.57 5.85 -10.73
N LYS A 72 -6.87 6.78 -10.06
CA LYS A 72 -7.53 7.80 -9.23
C LYS A 72 -8.52 8.63 -10.04
N GLU A 73 -8.14 9.08 -11.23
CA GLU A 73 -9.03 9.85 -12.12
C GLU A 73 -10.25 9.05 -12.60
N LEU A 74 -10.15 7.72 -12.63
CA LEU A 74 -11.23 6.83 -13.01
C LEU A 74 -12.20 6.53 -11.85
N VAL A 75 -11.67 6.30 -10.64
CA VAL A 75 -12.47 5.86 -9.49
C VAL A 75 -12.94 7.02 -8.61
N TYR A 76 -12.16 8.11 -8.51
CA TYR A 76 -12.55 9.28 -7.74
C TYR A 76 -13.38 10.27 -8.57
N PRO A 77 -14.56 10.67 -8.08
CA PRO A 77 -15.28 11.78 -8.69
C PRO A 77 -14.47 13.07 -8.52
N ASN A 78 -14.32 13.83 -9.60
CA ASN A 78 -13.79 15.19 -9.56
C ASN A 78 -14.91 16.18 -9.92
N LYS A 79 -14.76 17.48 -9.59
CA LYS A 79 -15.79 18.52 -9.83
C LYS A 79 -16.29 18.62 -11.28
N ASN A 80 -15.53 18.10 -12.23
CA ASN A 80 -15.74 18.15 -13.67
C ASN A 80 -16.01 16.76 -14.30
N ARG A 81 -16.03 15.68 -13.50
CA ARG A 81 -16.29 14.31 -13.97
C ARG A 81 -17.08 13.54 -12.92
N ASP A 82 -18.34 13.28 -13.25
CA ASP A 82 -19.05 12.13 -12.69
C ASP A 82 -18.46 10.87 -13.32
N THR A 83 -17.78 10.06 -12.51
CA THR A 83 -17.28 8.77 -12.95
C THR A 83 -18.35 7.71 -12.71
N GLN A 84 -18.54 6.80 -13.67
CA GLN A 84 -19.47 5.67 -13.52
C GLN A 84 -19.10 4.75 -12.34
N TYR A 85 -17.86 4.84 -11.85
CA TYR A 85 -17.30 4.04 -10.78
C TYR A 85 -17.18 4.80 -9.46
N ASN A 86 -18.00 5.85 -9.25
CA ASN A 86 -17.93 6.76 -8.12
C ASN A 86 -17.61 6.06 -6.79
N CYS A 87 -16.36 6.19 -6.35
CA CYS A 87 -15.88 5.54 -5.15
C CYS A 87 -16.39 6.18 -3.86
N LYS A 88 -17.02 7.38 -3.86
CA LYS A 88 -17.47 8.08 -2.63
C LYS A 88 -18.35 7.21 -1.72
N GLY A 89 -19.20 6.36 -2.30
CA GLY A 89 -20.03 5.41 -1.54
C GLY A 89 -19.22 4.29 -0.89
N ALA A 90 -18.22 3.77 -1.60
CA ALA A 90 -17.26 2.80 -1.06
C ALA A 90 -16.26 3.46 -0.07
N VAL A 91 -16.06 4.78 -0.18
CA VAL A 91 -15.00 5.62 0.44
C VAL A 91 -15.52 6.51 1.57
N HIS A 92 -16.65 6.19 2.19
CA HIS A 92 -16.96 6.82 3.48
C HIS A 92 -15.92 6.37 4.54
N GLY A 93 -14.92 7.22 4.78
CA GLY A 93 -13.86 7.03 5.75
C GLY A 93 -12.70 8.03 5.61
N HIS A 94 -12.14 8.49 6.73
CA HIS A 94 -11.04 9.46 6.86
C HIS A 94 -9.67 8.97 6.34
N HIS A 95 -9.60 7.95 5.49
CA HIS A 95 -8.36 7.23 5.20
C HIS A 95 -7.98 7.30 3.73
N SER A 96 -7.53 8.47 3.26
CA SER A 96 -6.91 8.64 1.93
C SER A 96 -5.78 7.64 1.68
N HIS A 97 -4.97 7.35 2.70
CA HIS A 97 -3.87 6.39 2.62
C HIS A 97 -4.33 4.95 2.34
N PHE A 98 -5.45 4.53 2.92
CA PHE A 98 -5.98 3.17 2.75
C PHE A 98 -6.37 2.90 1.29
N TYR A 99 -7.00 3.86 0.63
CA TYR A 99 -7.35 3.75 -0.79
C TYR A 99 -6.13 3.79 -1.70
N ASP A 100 -5.16 4.64 -1.37
CA ASP A 100 -3.89 4.68 -2.10
C ASP A 100 -3.15 3.34 -2.04
N THR A 101 -3.17 2.68 -0.89
CA THR A 101 -2.66 1.32 -0.73
C THR A 101 -3.45 0.32 -1.57
N ALA A 102 -4.79 0.37 -1.53
CA ALA A 102 -5.63 -0.54 -2.30
C ALA A 102 -5.45 -0.38 -3.82
N ILE A 103 -5.29 0.85 -4.32
CA ILE A 103 -4.98 1.12 -5.73
C ILE A 103 -3.60 0.55 -6.10
N THR A 104 -2.61 0.75 -5.24
CA THR A 104 -1.24 0.27 -5.50
C THR A 104 -1.22 -1.26 -5.57
N GLU A 105 -1.86 -1.92 -4.61
CA GLU A 105 -1.96 -3.39 -4.58
C GLU A 105 -2.74 -3.95 -5.78
N SER A 106 -3.84 -3.31 -6.17
CA SER A 106 -4.62 -3.76 -7.32
C SER A 106 -3.84 -3.62 -8.63
N ILE A 107 -3.06 -2.55 -8.82
CA ILE A 107 -2.17 -2.40 -9.99
C ILE A 107 -1.17 -3.54 -10.04
N GLN A 108 -0.47 -3.81 -8.93
CA GLN A 108 0.52 -4.89 -8.85
C GLN A 108 -0.12 -6.25 -9.18
N LYS A 109 -1.26 -6.57 -8.56
CA LYS A 109 -1.99 -7.82 -8.82
C LYS A 109 -2.44 -7.95 -10.27
N TRP A 110 -2.94 -6.86 -10.87
CA TRP A 110 -3.37 -6.86 -12.26
C TRP A 110 -2.21 -7.07 -13.23
N SER A 111 -1.11 -6.37 -13.02
CA SER A 111 0.10 -6.54 -13.83
C SER A 111 0.66 -7.96 -13.71
N SER A 112 0.69 -8.54 -12.51
CA SER A 112 1.08 -9.94 -12.32
C SER A 112 0.13 -10.92 -13.01
N PHE A 113 -1.19 -10.70 -12.92
CA PHE A 113 -2.18 -11.53 -13.59
C PHE A 113 -2.07 -11.47 -15.12
N ARG A 114 -1.78 -10.30 -15.69
CA ARG A 114 -1.60 -10.10 -17.14
C ARG A 114 -0.30 -10.69 -17.68
N ALA A 115 0.71 -10.84 -16.83
CA ALA A 115 2.00 -11.42 -17.19
C ALA A 115 2.03 -12.96 -17.09
N TRP A 116 1.09 -13.57 -16.36
CA TRP A 116 0.90 -15.01 -16.28
C TRP A 116 0.14 -15.55 -17.49
#